data_AF-A0A9D7SXL9-F1
#
_entry.id   AF-A0A9D7SXL9-F1
#
_cell.length_a   1.000
_cell.length_b   1.000
_cell.length_c   1.000
_cell.angle_alpha   90.00
_cell.angle_beta   90.00
_cell.angle_gamma   90.00
#
_symmetry.space_group_name_H-M   'P 1'
#
loop_
_entity.id
_entity.type
_entity.pdbx_description
1 polymer ?
#
loop_
_entity_poly.entity_id
_entity_poly.type
_entity_poly.pdbx_seq_one_letter_code
_entity_poly.pdbx_strand_id
1 'polypeptide(L)'
;MATGKFIDFMLPYMVGGKNVPSHDMGVKLLDEARTLISNGSPGVGFLYSANYGQTRTIEKTYFGNGWNTNTTGAHQAVTVMAVEKLLGTAYSDLQGKVHIMPITTMDAYDNPVGNWGDELQRGIVTTDLDRIEYYLQCGWDILGLQDQDSNAKKPYAVGGSIANMSQTISDMIQKRLTSFSTEYK
;
A
#
# COMPACT_ATOMS: atom_id res chain seq x y z
N MET A 1 -10.40 0.94 22.71
CA MET A 1 -10.64 1.45 21.34
C MET A 1 -10.86 0.25 20.45
N ALA A 2 -11.76 0.35 19.45
CA ALA A 2 -11.93 -0.74 18.48
C ALA A 2 -10.71 -0.77 17.56
N THR A 3 -10.24 -1.96 17.21
CA THR A 3 -9.25 -2.15 16.16
C THR A 3 -9.89 -1.87 14.80
N GLY A 4 -9.08 -1.45 13.84
CA GLY A 4 -9.49 -1.28 12.45
C GLY A 4 -9.55 -2.62 11.72
N LYS A 5 -9.90 -2.57 10.45
CA LYS A 5 -10.14 -3.75 9.61
C LYS A 5 -9.12 -3.83 8.49
N PHE A 6 -8.66 -5.04 8.20
CA PHE A 6 -7.91 -5.32 7.00
C PHE A 6 -8.87 -5.86 5.92
N ILE A 7 -9.10 -5.07 4.88
CA ILE A 7 -10.16 -5.27 3.91
C ILE A 7 -9.56 -5.74 2.59
N ASP A 8 -9.98 -6.91 2.13
CA ASP A 8 -9.66 -7.39 0.78
C ASP A 8 -10.27 -6.45 -0.27
N PHE A 9 -9.43 -5.78 -1.05
CA PHE A 9 -9.88 -4.72 -1.94
C PHE A 9 -9.43 -4.96 -3.38
N MET A 10 -10.37 -5.37 -4.23
CA MET A 10 -10.13 -5.64 -5.65
C MET A 10 -9.98 -4.33 -6.45
N LEU A 11 -8.78 -4.08 -6.96
CA LEU A 11 -8.41 -2.92 -7.78
C LEU A 11 -7.72 -3.40 -9.07
N PRO A 12 -8.49 -3.84 -10.08
CA PRO A 12 -7.91 -4.36 -11.31
C PRO A 12 -7.23 -3.25 -12.11
N TYR A 13 -6.06 -3.55 -12.68
CA TYR A 13 -5.39 -2.64 -13.61
C TYR A 13 -5.81 -2.86 -15.07
N MET A 14 -6.58 -3.94 -15.35
CA MET A 14 -7.10 -4.25 -16.67
C MET A 14 -8.51 -4.84 -16.60
N VAL A 15 -9.42 -4.36 -17.46
CA VAL A 15 -10.79 -4.89 -17.60
C VAL A 15 -11.10 -5.09 -19.09
N GLY A 16 -11.51 -6.30 -19.46
CA GLY A 16 -11.83 -6.64 -20.86
C GLY A 16 -10.64 -6.42 -21.82
N GLY A 17 -9.42 -6.65 -21.36
CA GLY A 17 -8.18 -6.45 -22.15
C GLY A 17 -7.71 -5.00 -22.29
N LYS A 18 -8.37 -4.04 -21.62
CA LYS A 18 -8.01 -2.61 -21.64
C LYS A 18 -7.50 -2.17 -20.28
N ASN A 19 -6.42 -1.38 -20.28
CA ASN A 19 -5.90 -0.79 -19.04
C ASN A 19 -6.94 0.13 -18.41
N VAL A 20 -7.13 0.00 -17.10
CA VAL A 20 -7.93 0.93 -16.32
C VAL A 20 -7.11 2.22 -16.15
N PRO A 21 -7.68 3.40 -16.42
CA PRO A 21 -6.98 4.67 -16.17
C PRO A 21 -6.58 4.80 -14.69
N SER A 22 -5.37 5.29 -14.41
CA SER A 22 -4.91 5.47 -13.03
C SER A 22 -5.76 6.45 -12.24
N HIS A 23 -6.34 7.44 -12.93
CA HIS A 23 -7.35 8.32 -12.38
C HIS A 23 -8.53 7.54 -11.79
N ASP A 24 -9.10 6.60 -12.55
CA ASP A 24 -10.29 5.85 -12.15
C ASP A 24 -9.97 4.87 -11.01
N MET A 25 -8.77 4.28 -11.03
CA MET A 25 -8.26 3.50 -9.89
C MET A 25 -8.15 4.35 -8.62
N GLY A 26 -7.64 5.58 -8.74
CA GLY A 26 -7.52 6.53 -7.63
C GLY A 26 -8.87 6.98 -7.08
N VAL A 27 -9.85 7.27 -7.95
CA VAL A 27 -11.23 7.58 -7.56
C VAL A 27 -11.82 6.42 -6.77
N LYS A 28 -11.70 5.19 -7.27
CA LYS A 28 -12.22 4.00 -6.60
C LYS A 28 -11.66 3.82 -5.20
N LEU A 29 -10.35 4.01 -5.02
CA LEU A 29 -9.70 3.94 -3.69
C LEU A 29 -10.23 5.02 -2.75
N LEU A 30 -10.34 6.26 -3.23
CA LEU A 30 -10.72 7.39 -2.40
C LEU A 30 -12.22 7.40 -2.06
N ASP A 31 -13.08 6.89 -2.93
CA ASP A 31 -14.51 6.70 -2.64
C ASP A 31 -14.71 5.64 -1.55
N GLU A 32 -13.97 4.53 -1.61
CA GLU A 32 -13.99 3.53 -0.54
C GLU A 32 -13.48 4.13 0.77
N ALA A 33 -12.35 4.85 0.73
CA ALA A 33 -11.80 5.49 1.91
C ALA A 33 -12.78 6.49 2.54
N ARG A 34 -13.44 7.32 1.72
CA ARG A 34 -14.48 8.26 2.19
C ARG A 34 -15.63 7.52 2.87
N THR A 35 -16.05 6.38 2.32
CA THR A 35 -17.11 5.55 2.89
C THR A 35 -16.72 5.01 4.26
N LEU A 36 -15.52 4.44 4.38
CA LEU A 36 -15.01 3.90 5.65
C LEU A 36 -14.86 5.00 6.73
N ILE A 37 -14.32 6.15 6.36
CA ILE A 37 -14.19 7.31 7.26
C ILE A 37 -15.56 7.82 7.71
N SER A 38 -16.54 7.89 6.79
CA SER A 38 -17.91 8.29 7.12
C SER A 38 -18.61 7.30 8.06
N ASN A 39 -18.20 6.03 8.03
CA ASN A 39 -18.66 4.97 8.93
C ASN A 39 -17.92 4.94 10.29
N GLY A 40 -17.00 5.87 10.53
CA GLY A 40 -16.33 6.05 11.81
C GLY A 40 -14.87 5.62 11.85
N SER A 41 -14.28 5.23 10.71
CA SER A 41 -12.85 4.95 10.63
C SER A 41 -12.04 6.24 10.89
N PRO A 42 -11.06 6.24 11.81
CA PRO A 42 -10.22 7.40 12.07
C PRO A 42 -9.33 7.76 10.87
N GLY A 43 -9.04 6.79 10.02
CA GLY A 43 -8.27 6.94 8.78
C GLY A 43 -8.17 5.62 8.03
N VAL A 44 -7.78 5.70 6.77
CA VAL A 44 -7.69 4.56 5.86
C VAL A 44 -6.31 4.47 5.25
N GLY A 45 -5.69 3.29 5.31
CA GLY A 45 -4.47 2.95 4.61
C GLY A 45 -4.75 2.14 3.34
N PHE A 46 -3.87 2.18 2.35
CA PHE A 46 -3.89 1.21 1.25
C PHE A 46 -2.49 0.71 0.94
N LEU A 47 -2.35 -0.59 0.67
CA LEU A 47 -1.04 -1.20 0.41
C LEU A 47 -0.39 -0.67 -0.88
N TYR A 48 0.93 -0.56 -0.88
CA TYR A 48 1.71 -0.15 -2.05
C TYR A 48 3.05 -0.90 -2.11
N SER A 49 3.33 -1.54 -3.24
CA SER A 49 4.65 -2.16 -3.49
C SER A 49 5.66 -1.05 -3.82
N ALA A 50 6.57 -0.77 -2.89
CA ALA A 50 7.51 0.34 -2.97
C ALA A 50 8.96 -0.14 -3.09
N ASN A 51 9.82 0.71 -3.64
CA ASN A 51 11.26 0.61 -3.38
C ASN A 51 11.62 1.32 -2.06
N TYR A 52 12.80 1.03 -1.51
CA TYR A 52 13.19 1.59 -0.21
C TYR A 52 13.18 3.12 -0.14
N GLY A 53 13.63 3.79 -1.21
CA GLY A 53 13.63 5.25 -1.28
C GLY A 53 12.22 5.84 -1.20
N GLN A 54 11.26 5.20 -1.88
CA GLN A 54 9.84 5.53 -1.79
C GLN A 54 9.30 5.28 -0.38
N THR A 55 9.55 4.10 0.21
CA THR A 55 9.14 3.79 1.59
C THR A 55 9.61 4.88 2.56
N ARG A 56 10.89 5.24 2.52
CA ARG A 56 11.47 6.27 3.40
C ARG A 56 10.87 7.66 3.17
N THR A 57 10.56 8.00 1.92
CA THR A 57 9.93 9.28 1.57
C THR A 57 8.50 9.36 2.08
N ILE A 58 7.73 8.28 1.90
CA ILE A 58 6.36 8.15 2.38
C ILE A 58 6.32 8.27 3.91
N GLU A 59 7.19 7.51 4.61
CA GLU A 59 7.30 7.57 6.08
C GLU A 59 7.63 8.97 6.59
N LYS A 60 8.64 9.61 6.00
CA LYS A 60 9.07 10.96 6.39
C LYS A 60 7.94 11.97 6.20
N THR A 61 7.15 11.82 5.15
CA THR A 61 6.02 12.69 4.86
C THR A 61 4.97 12.60 5.97
N TYR A 62 4.53 11.39 6.33
CA TYR A 62 3.51 11.21 7.36
C TYR A 62 4.01 11.57 8.76
N PHE A 63 5.27 11.27 9.08
CA PHE A 63 5.87 11.71 10.34
C PHE A 63 5.90 13.24 10.47
N GLY A 64 6.04 13.96 9.36
CA GLY A 64 5.97 15.42 9.28
C GLY A 64 4.54 15.99 9.24
N ASN A 65 3.49 15.18 9.46
CA ASN A 65 2.08 15.53 9.25
C ASN A 65 1.75 16.00 7.81
N GLY A 66 2.59 15.64 6.84
CA GLY A 66 2.31 15.85 5.43
C GLY A 66 1.39 14.77 4.87
N TRP A 67 0.71 15.06 3.76
CA TRP A 67 -0.12 14.09 3.04
C TRP A 67 0.42 13.74 1.65
N ASN A 68 1.17 14.66 1.03
CA ASN A 68 1.70 14.49 -0.32
C ASN A 68 3.15 13.97 -0.26
N THR A 69 3.34 12.72 -0.67
CA THR A 69 4.63 12.02 -0.66
C THR A 69 5.45 12.31 -1.93
N ASN A 70 4.84 12.91 -2.95
CA ASN A 70 5.39 13.12 -4.28
C ASN A 70 5.95 11.81 -4.87
N THR A 71 5.24 10.70 -4.63
CA THR A 71 5.65 9.40 -5.18
C THR A 71 5.52 9.46 -6.69
N THR A 72 6.59 9.09 -7.40
CA THR A 72 6.62 9.04 -8.87
C THR A 72 7.11 7.67 -9.34
N GLY A 73 6.78 7.30 -10.58
CA GLY A 73 7.24 6.06 -11.19
C GLY A 73 6.25 5.50 -12.21
N ALA A 74 6.35 4.20 -12.45
CA ALA A 74 5.46 3.44 -13.33
C ALA A 74 4.57 2.46 -12.55
N HIS A 75 3.65 1.79 -13.25
CA HIS A 75 2.78 0.75 -12.69
C HIS A 75 1.98 1.24 -11.47
N GLN A 76 2.09 0.62 -10.30
CA GLN A 76 1.34 1.06 -9.12
C GLN A 76 1.65 2.51 -8.70
N ALA A 77 2.85 3.03 -9.02
CA ALA A 77 3.19 4.42 -8.71
C ALA A 77 2.29 5.42 -9.46
N VAL A 78 1.80 5.10 -10.66
CA VAL A 78 0.89 6.00 -11.38
C VAL A 78 -0.49 6.09 -10.72
N THR A 79 -0.90 5.03 -10.00
CA THR A 79 -2.12 5.04 -9.17
C THR A 79 -1.92 5.92 -7.95
N VAL A 80 -0.76 5.80 -7.27
CA VAL A 80 -0.42 6.68 -6.14
C VAL A 80 -0.40 8.14 -6.56
N MET A 81 0.24 8.47 -7.69
CA MET A 81 0.24 9.84 -8.25
C MET A 81 -1.19 10.36 -8.51
N ALA A 82 -2.07 9.50 -9.01
CA ALA A 82 -3.46 9.87 -9.26
C ALA A 82 -4.21 10.13 -7.94
N VAL A 83 -4.02 9.28 -6.93
CA VAL A 83 -4.57 9.47 -5.58
C VAL A 83 -4.09 10.79 -4.99
N GLU A 84 -2.78 11.09 -5.04
CA GLU A 84 -2.25 12.36 -4.51
C GLU A 84 -2.80 13.58 -5.25
N LYS A 85 -2.93 13.51 -6.58
CA LYS A 85 -3.55 14.58 -7.36
C LYS A 85 -5.02 14.81 -6.97
N LEU A 86 -5.77 13.73 -6.74
CA LEU A 86 -7.17 13.78 -6.31
C LEU A 86 -7.30 14.33 -4.89
N LEU A 87 -6.42 13.93 -3.97
CA LEU A 87 -6.32 14.50 -2.62
C LEU A 87 -6.01 15.99 -2.66
N GLY A 88 -5.19 16.46 -3.61
CA GLY A 88 -4.94 17.89 -3.82
C GLY A 88 -6.12 18.68 -4.40
N THR A 89 -7.20 18.01 -4.81
CA THR A 89 -8.34 18.63 -5.51
C THR A 89 -9.68 18.13 -4.97
N ALA A 90 -10.34 17.18 -5.64
CA ALA A 90 -11.70 16.73 -5.38
C ALA A 90 -11.89 15.94 -4.06
N TYR A 91 -10.80 15.50 -3.43
CA TYR A 91 -10.78 14.71 -2.20
C TYR A 91 -9.93 15.37 -1.10
N SER A 92 -9.86 16.71 -1.09
CA SER A 92 -9.09 17.45 -0.08
C SER A 92 -9.57 17.25 1.35
N ASP A 93 -10.84 16.87 1.54
CA ASP A 93 -11.42 16.47 2.84
C ASP A 93 -10.78 15.21 3.45
N LEU A 94 -10.09 14.41 2.63
CA LEU A 94 -9.43 13.18 3.03
C LEU A 94 -7.92 13.35 3.32
N GLN A 95 -7.37 14.55 3.14
CA GLN A 95 -5.96 14.83 3.46
C GLN A 95 -5.66 14.54 4.94
N GLY A 96 -4.61 13.77 5.20
CA GLY A 96 -4.24 13.33 6.56
C GLY A 96 -5.12 12.22 7.15
N LYS A 97 -6.14 11.75 6.42
CA LYS A 97 -6.98 10.61 6.77
C LYS A 97 -6.81 9.42 5.82
N VAL A 98 -6.09 9.61 4.71
CA VAL A 98 -5.75 8.56 3.76
C VAL A 98 -4.25 8.46 3.63
N HIS A 99 -3.69 7.30 3.94
CA HIS A 99 -2.25 7.03 3.89
C HIS A 99 -1.91 5.89 2.91
N ILE A 100 -0.76 6.04 2.26
CA ILE A 100 -0.10 4.95 1.54
C ILE A 100 0.59 4.08 2.58
N MET A 101 0.39 2.76 2.52
CA MET A 101 1.06 1.78 3.37
C MET A 101 2.11 1.04 2.54
N PRO A 102 3.35 1.56 2.46
CA PRO A 102 4.38 0.97 1.64
C PRO A 102 4.86 -0.36 2.22
N ILE A 103 5.11 -1.32 1.35
CA ILE A 103 5.89 -2.53 1.65
C ILE A 103 7.12 -2.49 0.75
N THR A 104 8.29 -2.51 1.37
CA THR A 104 9.58 -2.41 0.66
C THR A 104 9.88 -3.72 -0.07
N THR A 105 9.69 -3.69 -1.37
CA THR A 105 9.80 -4.86 -2.25
C THR A 105 11.09 -4.93 -3.04
N MET A 106 11.87 -3.86 -3.00
CA MET A 106 13.17 -3.77 -3.64
C MET A 106 14.01 -2.68 -2.99
N ASP A 107 15.30 -2.78 -3.21
CA ASP A 107 16.29 -1.78 -2.82
C ASP A 107 16.08 -0.46 -3.58
N ALA A 108 16.66 0.63 -3.06
CA ALA A 108 16.54 1.94 -3.71
C ALA A 108 17.26 1.93 -5.06
N TYR A 109 16.71 2.62 -6.06
CA TYR A 109 17.38 2.92 -7.33
C TYR A 109 18.56 3.91 -7.18
N ASP A 110 19.41 3.74 -6.17
CA ASP A 110 20.68 4.45 -6.05
C ASP A 110 21.79 3.51 -6.52
N ASN A 111 22.07 3.57 -7.82
CA ASN A 111 23.15 2.83 -8.45
C ASN A 111 24.52 3.25 -7.84
N PRO A 112 25.38 2.32 -7.36
CA PRO A 112 25.21 0.89 -7.32
C PRO A 112 24.45 0.43 -6.08
N VAL A 113 23.39 -0.32 -6.34
CA VAL A 113 22.64 -0.99 -5.30
C VAL A 113 23.43 -2.24 -4.90
N GLY A 114 24.03 -2.22 -3.71
CA GLY A 114 24.52 -3.46 -3.14
C GLY A 114 23.32 -4.36 -2.90
N ASN A 115 23.26 -5.52 -3.56
CA ASN A 115 22.21 -6.52 -3.34
C ASN A 115 22.02 -6.69 -1.83
N TRP A 116 20.86 -6.30 -1.32
CA TRP A 116 20.53 -6.59 0.06
C TRP A 116 20.54 -8.09 0.25
N GLY A 117 21.22 -8.56 1.30
CA GLY A 117 21.03 -9.92 1.76
C GLY A 117 19.59 -10.09 2.28
N ASP A 118 19.06 -11.31 2.17
CA ASP A 118 17.72 -11.67 2.66
C ASP A 118 17.46 -11.25 4.12
N GLU A 119 18.50 -11.21 4.96
CA GLU A 119 18.41 -10.78 6.37
C GLU A 119 18.02 -9.31 6.49
N LEU A 120 18.69 -8.41 5.76
CA LEU A 120 18.40 -6.98 5.79
C LEU A 120 17.01 -6.72 5.21
N GLN A 121 16.70 -7.31 4.06
CA GLN A 121 15.40 -7.14 3.42
C GLN A 121 14.26 -7.67 4.30
N ARG A 122 14.47 -8.81 4.98
CA ARG A 122 13.52 -9.32 5.98
C ARG A 122 13.26 -8.31 7.10
N GLY A 123 14.31 -7.73 7.70
CA GLY A 123 14.15 -6.76 8.78
C GLY A 123 13.36 -5.51 8.36
N ILE A 124 13.60 -5.02 7.14
CA ILE A 124 12.88 -3.87 6.58
C ILE A 124 11.40 -4.23 6.34
N VAL A 125 11.14 -5.36 5.68
CA VAL A 125 9.77 -5.81 5.42
C VAL A 125 9.00 -6.08 6.71
N THR A 126 9.64 -6.65 7.73
CA THR A 126 9.03 -6.82 9.05
C THR A 126 8.62 -5.47 9.64
N THR A 127 9.49 -4.45 9.55
CA THR A 127 9.17 -3.09 10.01
C THR A 127 7.97 -2.49 9.26
N ASP A 128 7.88 -2.72 7.95
CA ASP A 128 6.74 -2.26 7.14
C ASP A 128 5.43 -2.94 7.57
N LEU A 129 5.46 -4.25 7.82
CA LEU A 129 4.30 -5.02 8.28
C LEU A 129 3.87 -4.64 9.71
N ASP A 130 4.83 -4.44 10.62
CA ASP A 130 4.57 -4.00 11.99
C ASP A 130 3.91 -2.62 12.02
N ARG A 131 4.27 -1.75 11.08
CA ARG A 131 3.62 -0.44 10.92
C ARG A 131 2.18 -0.57 10.47
N ILE A 132 1.90 -1.44 9.50
CA ILE A 132 0.52 -1.72 9.06
C ILE A 132 -0.31 -2.23 10.24
N GLU A 133 0.25 -3.15 11.02
CA GLU A 133 -0.39 -3.67 12.23
C GLU A 133 -0.65 -2.57 13.26
N TYR A 134 0.31 -1.67 13.49
CA TYR A 134 0.12 -0.53 14.38
C TYR A 134 -1.07 0.34 13.98
N TYR A 135 -1.24 0.64 12.68
CA TYR A 135 -2.39 1.39 12.20
C TYR A 135 -3.71 0.64 12.44
N LEU A 136 -3.75 -0.67 12.17
CA LEU A 136 -4.90 -1.52 12.49
C LEU A 136 -5.22 -1.47 13.99
N GLN A 137 -4.21 -1.57 14.86
CA GLN A 137 -4.39 -1.46 16.32
C GLN A 137 -4.88 -0.07 16.76
N CYS A 138 -4.51 0.98 16.03
CA CYS A 138 -5.00 2.34 16.24
C CYS A 138 -6.40 2.61 15.67
N GLY A 139 -7.07 1.60 15.11
CA GLY A 139 -8.43 1.72 14.60
C GLY A 139 -8.54 2.02 13.11
N TRP A 140 -7.41 2.19 12.39
CA TRP A 140 -7.44 2.53 10.96
C TRP A 140 -7.80 1.31 10.13
N ASP A 141 -8.65 1.50 9.11
CA ASP A 141 -8.92 0.46 8.14
C ASP A 141 -7.83 0.43 7.06
N ILE A 142 -7.42 -0.75 6.65
CA ILE A 142 -6.36 -0.95 5.65
C ILE A 142 -6.93 -1.72 4.46
N LEU A 143 -6.86 -1.12 3.28
CA LEU A 143 -7.21 -1.74 2.02
C LEU A 143 -6.04 -2.64 1.55
N GLY A 144 -6.21 -3.94 1.73
CA GLY A 144 -5.35 -4.98 1.17
C GLY A 144 -5.61 -5.13 -0.32
N LEU A 145 -4.79 -4.46 -1.14
CA LEU A 145 -5.01 -4.43 -2.59
C LEU A 145 -4.89 -5.82 -3.21
N GLN A 146 -5.88 -6.19 -4.01
CA GLN A 146 -5.92 -7.37 -4.87
C GLN A 146 -6.13 -6.90 -6.31
N ASP A 147 -5.72 -7.68 -7.28
CA ASP A 147 -5.93 -7.43 -8.71
C ASP A 147 -6.29 -8.73 -9.43
N GLN A 148 -6.42 -8.67 -10.76
CA GLN A 148 -6.79 -9.83 -11.56
C GLN A 148 -5.74 -10.97 -11.59
N ASP A 149 -4.51 -10.73 -11.13
CA ASP A 149 -3.45 -11.74 -11.03
C ASP A 149 -3.39 -12.39 -9.63
N SER A 150 -4.12 -11.82 -8.68
CA SER A 150 -4.18 -12.29 -7.30
C SER A 150 -4.83 -13.68 -7.22
N ASN A 151 -4.25 -14.55 -6.39
CA ASN A 151 -4.66 -15.95 -6.26
C ASN A 151 -4.44 -16.48 -4.84
N ALA A 152 -4.89 -17.71 -4.56
CA ALA A 152 -4.82 -18.28 -3.21
C ALA A 152 -3.42 -18.32 -2.57
N LYS A 153 -2.34 -18.33 -3.37
CA LYS A 153 -0.95 -18.30 -2.86
C LYS A 153 -0.39 -16.88 -2.72
N LYS A 154 -0.85 -15.95 -3.56
CA LYS A 154 -0.47 -14.54 -3.58
C LYS A 154 -1.74 -13.69 -3.66
N PRO A 155 -2.51 -13.60 -2.55
CA PRO A 155 -3.80 -12.93 -2.57
C PRO A 155 -3.70 -11.41 -2.68
N TYR A 156 -2.56 -10.80 -2.35
CA TYR A 156 -2.39 -9.35 -2.38
C TYR A 156 -1.38 -8.91 -3.44
N ALA A 157 -1.65 -7.79 -4.09
CA ALA A 157 -0.87 -7.17 -5.15
C ALA A 157 0.42 -6.49 -4.63
N VAL A 158 1.29 -7.27 -3.99
CA VAL A 158 2.57 -6.84 -3.41
C VAL A 158 3.67 -7.77 -3.90
N GLY A 159 4.76 -7.19 -4.44
CA GLY A 159 5.88 -7.97 -4.96
C GLY A 159 5.66 -8.47 -6.39
N GLY A 160 5.13 -7.61 -7.27
CA GLY A 160 4.93 -7.89 -8.69
C GLY A 160 6.24 -8.12 -9.46
N SER A 161 6.16 -8.22 -10.79
CA SER A 161 7.27 -8.64 -11.67
C SER A 161 8.55 -7.79 -11.63
N ILE A 162 8.49 -6.60 -11.02
CA ILE A 162 9.62 -5.65 -10.91
C ILE A 162 10.29 -5.75 -9.53
N ALA A 163 9.64 -6.40 -8.55
CA ALA A 163 10.21 -6.55 -7.22
C ALA A 163 11.50 -7.41 -7.25
N ASN A 164 12.48 -6.99 -6.46
CA ASN A 164 13.73 -7.71 -6.28
C ASN A 164 13.76 -8.30 -4.86
N MET A 165 13.05 -9.41 -4.67
CA MET A 165 12.98 -10.10 -3.38
C MET A 165 13.03 -11.61 -3.58
N SER A 166 13.58 -12.33 -2.60
CA SER A 166 13.54 -13.78 -2.59
C SER A 166 12.10 -14.31 -2.42
N GLN A 167 11.83 -15.52 -2.91
CA GLN A 167 10.51 -16.14 -2.75
C GLN A 167 10.15 -16.31 -1.26
N THR A 168 11.14 -16.55 -0.39
CA THR A 168 10.95 -16.62 1.07
C THR A 168 10.39 -15.31 1.65
N ILE A 169 10.89 -14.16 1.20
CA ILE A 169 10.40 -12.85 1.65
C ILE A 169 9.02 -12.58 1.06
N SER A 170 8.80 -12.91 -0.22
CA SER A 170 7.48 -12.82 -0.85
C SER A 170 6.42 -13.63 -0.10
N ASP A 171 6.72 -14.88 0.24
CA ASP A 171 5.82 -15.76 0.99
C ASP A 171 5.56 -15.23 2.40
N MET A 172 6.58 -14.66 3.05
CA MET A 172 6.43 -14.04 4.37
C MET A 172 5.45 -12.86 4.33
N ILE A 173 5.57 -11.97 3.34
CA ILE A 173 4.65 -10.84 3.14
C ILE A 173 3.22 -11.36 2.94
N GLN A 174 3.02 -12.24 1.97
CA GLN A 174 1.69 -12.75 1.63
C GLN A 174 1.05 -13.47 2.82
N LYS A 175 1.83 -14.25 3.57
CA LYS A 175 1.36 -14.92 4.78
C LYS A 175 0.93 -13.93 5.86
N ARG A 176 1.69 -12.86 6.12
CA ARG A 176 1.33 -11.88 7.14
C ARG A 176 0.10 -11.06 6.73
N LEU A 177 0.03 -10.60 5.47
CA LEU A 177 -1.16 -9.90 4.98
C LEU A 177 -2.42 -10.79 5.06
N THR A 178 -2.29 -12.07 4.73
CA THR A 178 -3.38 -13.05 4.90
C THR A 178 -3.77 -13.23 6.37
N SER A 179 -2.81 -13.21 7.30
CA SER A 179 -3.17 -13.24 8.72
C SER A 179 -3.94 -11.99 9.14
N PHE A 180 -3.60 -10.81 8.60
CA PHE A 180 -4.35 -9.58 8.91
C PHE A 180 -5.81 -9.66 8.49
N SER A 181 -6.14 -10.20 7.31
CA SER A 181 -7.54 -10.36 6.87
C SER A 181 -8.35 -11.35 7.72
N THR A 182 -7.66 -12.19 8.50
CA THR A 182 -8.31 -13.07 9.48
C THR A 182 -8.41 -12.45 10.87
N GLU A 183 -7.39 -11.71 11.30
CA GLU A 183 -7.25 -11.12 12.64
C GLU A 183 -8.05 -9.82 12.80
N TYR A 184 -8.20 -9.03 11.73
CA TYR A 184 -8.79 -7.67 11.76
C TYR A 184 -10.01 -7.57 10.82
N LYS A 185 -11.21 -7.91 11.31
CA LYS A 185 -12.48 -7.96 10.53
C LYS A 185 -13.54 -6.93 10.95
#